data_AF-A0A542ZDH8-F1
#
_entry.id   AF-A0A542ZDH8-F1
#
_cell.length_a   1.000
_cell.length_b   1.000
_cell.length_c   1.000
_cell.angle_alpha   90.00
_cell.angle_beta   90.00
_cell.angle_gamma   90.00
#
_symmetry.space_group_name_H-M   'P 1'
#
loop_
_entity.id
_entity.type
_entity.pdbx_description
1 polymer ?
#
loop_
_entity_poly.entity_id
_entity_poly.type
_entity_poly.pdbx_seq_one_letter_code
_entity_poly.pdbx_strand_id
1 'polypeptide(L)' 'MKFGMRKPSLKRSLKVRTTGRAKRAIKRKVVPGYGKPGMGFVKSPKKSVKNAVYKRTTFSIWDLFK' A
#
# COMPACT_ATOMS: atom_id res chain seq x y z
N MET A 1 -2.42 14.07 -9.67
CA MET A 1 -2.91 13.23 -8.55
C MET A 1 -4.36 12.88 -8.84
N LYS A 2 -4.88 11.74 -8.38
CA LYS A 2 -6.31 11.42 -8.50
C LYS A 2 -6.99 11.78 -7.18
N PHE A 3 -8.17 12.39 -7.26
CA PHE A 3 -9.03 12.66 -6.11
C PHE A 3 -10.26 11.75 -6.19
N GLY A 4 -10.75 11.28 -5.04
CA GLY A 4 -11.97 10.45 -4.95
C GLY A 4 -11.74 8.94 -5.10
N MET A 5 -12.68 8.26 -5.76
CA MET A 5 -12.79 6.79 -5.70
C MET A 5 -11.66 6.05 -6.44
N ARG A 6 -11.03 5.11 -5.74
CA ARG A 6 -10.07 4.16 -6.32
C ARG A 6 -10.80 3.12 -7.16
N LYS A 7 -10.24 2.77 -8.33
CA LYS A 7 -10.78 1.71 -9.18
C LYS A 7 -10.66 0.36 -8.45
N PRO A 8 -11.77 -0.31 -8.09
CA PRO A 8 -11.71 -1.64 -7.51
C PRO A 8 -11.19 -2.63 -8.56
N SER A 9 -10.50 -3.69 -8.12
CA SER A 9 -10.11 -4.79 -9.01
C SER A 9 -10.04 -6.11 -8.24
N LEU A 10 -10.93 -7.04 -8.60
CA LEU A 10 -11.07 -8.34 -7.92
C LEU A 10 -9.81 -9.19 -8.04
N LYS A 11 -9.25 -9.30 -9.26
CA LYS A 11 -8.00 -10.03 -9.51
C LYS A 11 -6.83 -9.54 -8.66
N ARG A 12 -6.68 -8.21 -8.50
CA ARG A 12 -5.61 -7.65 -7.67
C ARG A 12 -5.88 -7.89 -6.18
N SER A 13 -7.13 -7.76 -5.74
CA SER A 13 -7.52 -8.04 -4.35
C SER A 13 -7.17 -9.47 -3.94
N LEU A 14 -7.54 -10.47 -4.77
CA LEU A 14 -7.21 -11.88 -4.52
C LEU A 14 -5.70 -12.12 -4.51
N LYS A 15 -4.96 -11.59 -5.49
CA LYS A 15 -3.50 -11.74 -5.57
C LYS A 15 -2.76 -11.14 -4.36
N VAL A 16 -3.25 -10.02 -3.84
CA VAL A 16 -2.70 -9.35 -2.65
C VAL A 16 -2.88 -10.19 -1.39
N ARG A 17 -3.97 -10.97 -1.31
CA ARG A 17 -4.31 -11.86 -0.20
C ARG A 17 -3.57 -13.20 -0.25
N THR A 18 -3.32 -13.74 -1.45
CA THR A 18 -2.61 -15.03 -1.65
C THR A 18 -1.10 -14.83 -1.82
N THR A 19 -0.61 -14.86 -3.06
CA THR A 19 0.81 -14.83 -3.41
C THR A 19 1.54 -13.58 -2.88
N GLY A 20 0.87 -12.43 -2.87
CA GLY A 20 1.43 -11.19 -2.35
C GLY A 20 1.66 -11.22 -0.84
N ARG A 21 0.83 -11.94 -0.09
CA ARG A 21 0.99 -12.13 1.36
C ARG A 21 2.22 -12.98 1.66
N ALA A 22 2.36 -14.11 0.98
CA ALA A 22 3.52 -15.00 1.14
C ALA A 22 4.85 -14.27 0.85
N LYS A 23 4.93 -13.55 -0.28
CA LYS A 23 6.13 -12.78 -0.64
C LYS A 23 6.47 -11.70 0.40
N ARG A 24 5.47 -11.03 0.99
CA ARG A 24 5.71 -10.04 2.05
C ARG A 24 6.20 -10.68 3.35
N ALA A 25 5.72 -11.87 3.70
CA ALA A 25 6.17 -12.60 4.88
C ALA A 25 7.67 -12.93 4.79
N ILE A 26 8.11 -13.44 3.63
CA ILE A 26 9.53 -13.74 3.38
C ILE A 26 10.36 -12.45 3.47
N LYS A 27 9.94 -11.37 2.79
CA LYS A 27 10.68 -10.10 2.80
C LYS A 27 10.85 -9.49 4.19
N ARG A 28 9.86 -9.64 5.07
CA ARG A 28 9.96 -9.18 6.48
C ARG A 28 11.02 -9.95 7.27
N LYS A 29 11.23 -11.23 6.96
CA LYS A 29 12.23 -12.08 7.63
C LYS A 29 13.64 -11.82 7.10
N VAL A 30 13.78 -11.57 5.80
CA VAL A 30 15.10 -11.48 5.14
C VAL A 30 15.65 -10.05 5.10
N VAL A 31 14.81 -9.03 4.92
CA VAL A 31 15.28 -7.66 4.68
C VAL A 31 15.18 -6.82 5.96
N PRO A 32 16.31 -6.37 6.54
CA PRO A 32 16.28 -5.50 7.71
C PRO A 32 15.56 -4.18 7.37
N GLY A 33 14.67 -3.76 8.26
CA GLY A 33 13.87 -2.53 8.10
C GLY A 33 12.68 -2.64 7.14
N TYR A 34 12.42 -3.79 6.51
CA TYR A 34 11.25 -3.93 5.62
C TYR A 34 9.93 -3.86 6.40
N GLY A 35 9.08 -2.88 6.07
CA GLY A 35 7.78 -2.69 6.70
C GLY A 35 7.81 -1.98 8.06
N LYS A 36 8.98 -1.49 8.51
CA LYS A 36 9.07 -0.63 9.70
C LYS A 36 8.55 0.79 9.39
N PRO A 37 7.96 1.49 10.37
CA PRO A 37 7.57 2.89 10.21
C PRO A 37 8.79 3.75 9.85
N GLY A 38 8.58 4.83 9.09
CA GLY A 38 9.65 5.76 8.68
C GLY A 38 10.53 5.28 7.51
N MET A 39 10.66 3.96 7.26
CA MET A 39 11.59 3.43 6.25
C MET A 39 11.29 3.89 4.81
N GLY A 40 10.03 4.21 4.50
CA GLY A 40 9.64 4.76 3.21
C GLY A 40 10.14 6.20 2.97
N PHE A 41 10.26 6.99 4.04
CA PHE A 41 10.78 8.35 3.99
C PHE A 41 12.30 8.33 3.86
N VAL A 42 12.99 7.47 4.64
CA VAL A 42 14.45 7.26 4.57
C VAL A 42 14.89 6.84 3.17
N LYS A 43 14.17 5.89 2.54
CA LYS A 43 14.53 5.40 1.19
C LYS A 43 14.11 6.34 0.06
N SER A 44 12.98 7.02 0.20
CA SER A 44 12.41 7.82 -0.89
C SER A 44 11.44 8.90 -0.38
N PRO A 45 11.93 10.07 0.04
CA PRO A 45 11.11 11.09 0.68
C PRO A 45 10.01 11.63 -0.26
N LYS A 46 10.35 11.98 -1.50
CA LYS A 46 9.40 12.48 -2.52
C LYS A 46 8.24 11.51 -2.77
N LYS A 47 8.53 10.21 -2.84
CA LYS A 47 7.52 9.17 -3.06
C LYS A 47 6.66 8.95 -1.82
N SER A 48 7.27 9.00 -0.64
CA SER A 48 6.56 8.89 0.64
C SER A 48 5.50 9.99 0.78
N VAL A 49 5.89 11.25 0.54
CA VAL A 49 4.99 12.41 0.58
C VAL A 49 3.85 12.26 -0.44
N LYS A 50 4.17 11.95 -1.70
CA LYS A 50 3.15 11.74 -2.75
C LYS A 50 2.15 10.64 -2.40
N ASN A 51 2.61 9.53 -1.83
CA ASN A 51 1.75 8.43 -1.39
C ASN A 51 0.88 8.82 -0.18
N ALA A 52 1.41 9.61 0.76
CA ALA A 52 0.66 10.12 1.89
C ALA A 52 -0.49 11.02 1.43
N VAL A 53 -0.22 11.96 0.52
CA VAL A 53 -1.26 12.81 -0.08
C VAL A 53 -2.28 11.95 -0.83
N TYR A 54 -1.85 11.03 -1.70
CA TYR A 54 -2.75 10.13 -2.42
C TYR A 54 -3.67 9.32 -1.48
N LYS A 55 -3.15 8.83 -0.34
CA LYS A 55 -3.94 8.05 0.62
C LYS A 55 -5.01 8.91 1.30
N ARG A 56 -4.73 10.19 1.56
CA ARG A 56 -5.68 11.15 2.16
C ARG A 56 -6.74 11.61 1.16
N THR A 57 -6.39 11.77 -0.11
CA THR A 57 -7.27 12.33 -1.15
C THR A 57 -8.10 11.29 -1.90
N THR A 58 -7.92 10.00 -1.62
CA THR A 58 -8.64 8.92 -2.29
C THR A 58 -9.23 7.91 -1.32
N PHE A 59 -10.45 7.47 -1.59
CA PHE A 59 -11.19 6.47 -0.80
C PHE A 59 -11.47 5.22 -1.64
N SER A 60 -11.67 4.08 -0.99
CA SER A 60 -12.13 2.84 -1.63
C SER A 60 -13.65 2.72 -1.54
N ILE A 61 -14.24 1.99 -2.49
CA ILE A 61 -15.66 1.59 -2.40
C ILE A 61 -15.90 0.77 -1.12
N TRP A 62 -14.93 -0.07 -0.74
CA TRP A 62 -15.01 -0.87 0.48
C TRP A 62 -14.99 -0.03 1.76
N ASP A 63 -14.52 1.22 1.70
CA ASP A 63 -14.55 2.12 2.86
C ASP A 63 -15.95 2.72 3.08
N LEU A 64 -16.85 2.64 2.07
CA LEU A 64 -18.26 3.09 2.17
C LEU A 64 -19.18 2.05 2.83
N PHE A 65 -18.78 0.78 2.86
CA PHE A 65 -19.54 -0.33 3.43
C PHE A 65 -18.92 -0.84 4.75
N LYS A 66 -18.08 -0.02 5.38
CA LYS A 66 -17.47 -0.30 6.69
C LYS A 66 -18.33 0.31 7.78
#